data_AF-A0A418GMP1-F1
#
_entry.id   AF-A0A418GMP1-F1
#
_cell.length_a   1.000
_cell.length_b   1.000
_cell.length_c   1.000
_cell.angle_alpha   90.00
_cell.angle_beta   90.00
_cell.angle_gamma   90.00
#
_symmetry.space_group_name_H-M   'P 1'
#
loop_
_entity.id
_entity.type
_entity.pdbx_description
1 polymer ?
#
loop_
_entity_poly.entity_id
_entity_poly.type
_entity_poly.pdbx_seq_one_letter_code
_entity_poly.pdbx_strand_id
1 'polypeptide(L)'
;HVGESLQLSDGAAIWLLVILLGLAGILYAVIGGLRAMAVADSINGIGLVIGGLMVPVFGLIAMGKGSFMQGIEQLTTVHAEKLNSVGGPTDPLPIGAAFTGLILVNTFYWCTNQGIVQRTLASKSLAEGQKGALLTAVLKMLDPLVLVLPGLIAFHLYQDLPKADMAYPTLVNNVLPVPLVGFFGAVLCGAVISTFNGFLNSASTLFSMGIYRRIIN
;
A
#
# COMPACT_ATOMS: atom_id res chain seq x y z
N HIS A 1 -14.16 -11.95 8.18
CA HIS A 1 -13.72 -11.90 9.58
C HIS A 1 -14.39 -10.84 10.44
N VAL A 2 -14.20 -9.52 10.32
CA VAL A 2 -14.88 -8.55 11.24
C VAL A 2 -16.41 -8.65 11.16
N GLY A 3 -16.97 -8.77 9.95
CA GLY A 3 -18.41 -9.01 9.75
C GLY A 3 -18.87 -10.33 10.34
N GLU A 4 -18.18 -11.44 10.04
CA GLU A 4 -18.52 -12.77 10.57
C GLU A 4 -18.35 -12.90 12.09
N SER A 5 -17.30 -12.30 12.68
CA SER A 5 -17.04 -12.35 14.12
C SER A 5 -18.05 -11.54 14.93
N LEU A 6 -18.60 -10.48 14.33
CA LEU A 6 -19.59 -9.61 14.96
C LEU A 6 -21.03 -9.86 14.46
N GLN A 7 -21.23 -10.89 13.62
CA GLN A 7 -22.51 -11.19 12.95
C GLN A 7 -23.12 -9.98 12.21
N LEU A 8 -22.27 -9.12 11.65
CA LEU A 8 -22.66 -7.95 10.87
C LEU A 8 -22.67 -8.28 9.37
N SER A 9 -23.59 -7.66 8.63
CA SER A 9 -23.51 -7.66 7.17
C SER A 9 -22.21 -7.00 6.68
N ASP A 10 -21.71 -7.39 5.52
CA ASP A 10 -20.48 -6.84 4.95
C ASP A 10 -20.50 -5.31 4.88
N GLY A 11 -21.63 -4.73 4.49
CA GLY A 11 -21.82 -3.27 4.45
C GLY A 11 -21.73 -2.62 5.83
N ALA A 12 -22.35 -3.21 6.85
CA ALA A 12 -22.29 -2.70 8.22
C ALA A 12 -20.88 -2.82 8.81
N ALA A 13 -20.17 -3.91 8.52
CA ALA A 13 -18.79 -4.10 8.94
C ALA A 13 -17.85 -3.07 8.30
N ILE A 14 -18.04 -2.75 7.01
CA ILE A 14 -17.29 -1.70 6.33
C ILE A 14 -17.53 -0.35 7.00
N TRP A 15 -18.79 0.04 7.23
CA TRP A 15 -19.11 1.32 7.89
C TRP A 15 -18.54 1.42 9.30
N LEU A 16 -18.61 0.33 10.09
CA LEU A 16 -17.99 0.27 11.41
C LEU A 16 -16.48 0.52 11.33
N LEU A 17 -15.78 -0.16 10.41
CA LEU A 17 -14.34 0.03 10.22
C LEU A 17 -14.00 1.45 9.76
N VAL A 18 -14.78 2.03 8.85
CA VAL A 18 -14.62 3.41 8.39
C VAL A 18 -14.74 4.39 9.55
N ILE A 19 -15.77 4.23 10.40
CA ILE A 19 -15.98 5.10 11.56
C ILE A 19 -14.85 4.94 12.58
N LEU A 20 -14.49 3.70 12.93
CA LEU A 20 -13.44 3.43 13.92
C LEU A 20 -12.07 3.95 13.47
N LEU A 21 -11.66 3.63 12.24
CA LEU A 21 -10.38 4.10 11.70
C LEU A 21 -10.37 5.61 11.47
N GLY A 22 -11.50 6.19 11.03
CA GLY A 22 -11.65 7.63 10.88
C GLY A 22 -11.52 8.38 12.20
N LEU A 23 -12.21 7.94 13.25
CA LEU A 23 -12.14 8.53 14.58
C LEU A 23 -10.74 8.37 15.19
N ALA A 24 -10.13 7.18 15.08
CA ALA A 24 -8.77 6.94 15.53
C ALA A 24 -7.77 7.85 14.79
N GLY A 25 -7.92 8.01 13.48
CA GLY A 25 -7.11 8.89 12.65
C GLY A 25 -7.23 10.35 13.08
N ILE A 26 -8.46 10.87 13.25
CA ILE A 26 -8.70 12.25 13.70
C ILE A 26 -8.08 12.50 15.07
N LEU A 27 -8.33 11.63 16.05
CA LEU A 27 -7.75 11.75 17.39
C LEU A 27 -6.22 11.80 17.32
N TYR A 28 -5.63 10.90 16.54
CA TYR A 28 -4.19 10.84 16.37
C TYR A 28 -3.62 12.09 15.68
N ALA A 29 -4.29 12.61 14.64
CA ALA A 29 -3.88 13.80 13.93
C ALA A 29 -3.95 15.07 14.80
N VAL A 30 -5.02 15.22 15.60
CA VAL A 30 -5.24 16.37 16.49
C VAL A 30 -4.26 16.36 17.66
N ILE A 31 -4.02 15.19 18.28
CA ILE A 31 -3.21 15.08 19.50
C ILE A 31 -1.71 15.01 19.18
N GLY A 32 -1.31 14.26 18.15
CA GLY A 32 0.10 13.96 17.89
C GLY A 32 0.85 15.06 17.11
N GLY A 33 0.16 15.80 16.27
CA GLY A 33 0.78 16.76 15.35
C GLY A 33 1.71 16.11 14.31
N LEU A 34 2.24 16.92 13.38
CA LEU A 34 2.98 16.44 12.20
C LEU A 34 4.19 15.55 12.54
N ARG A 35 4.92 15.87 13.61
CA ARG A 35 6.14 15.14 13.99
C ARG A 35 5.84 13.75 14.53
N ALA A 36 4.83 13.60 15.40
CA ALA A 36 4.46 12.29 15.92
C ALA A 36 3.95 11.40 14.78
N MET A 37 3.12 11.96 13.90
CA MET A 37 2.64 11.27 12.69
C MET A 37 3.79 10.77 11.83
N ALA A 38 4.80 11.60 11.54
CA ALA A 38 5.95 11.20 10.74
C ALA A 38 6.77 10.06 11.36
N VAL A 39 6.90 10.02 12.70
CA VAL A 39 7.59 8.93 13.40
C VAL A 39 6.79 7.63 13.32
N ALA A 40 5.48 7.68 13.55
CA ALA A 40 4.64 6.48 13.42
C ALA A 40 4.58 5.97 11.98
N ASP A 41 4.50 6.87 11.00
CA ASP A 41 4.57 6.55 9.58
C ASP A 41 5.87 5.79 9.26
N SER A 42 7.00 6.21 9.83
CA SER A 42 8.30 5.57 9.62
C SER A 42 8.34 4.15 10.21
N ILE A 43 7.84 3.97 11.44
CA ILE A 43 7.78 2.65 12.10
C ILE A 43 6.84 1.72 11.32
N ASN A 44 5.67 2.23 10.93
CA ASN A 44 4.70 1.47 10.16
C ASN A 44 5.23 1.10 8.76
N GLY A 45 6.00 2.00 8.14
CA GLY A 45 6.68 1.73 6.87
C GLY A 45 7.64 0.54 6.95
N ILE A 46 8.43 0.43 8.03
CA ILE A 46 9.28 -0.73 8.28
C ILE A 46 8.42 -2.00 8.42
N GLY A 47 7.33 -1.90 9.20
CA GLY A 47 6.36 -2.99 9.33
C GLY A 47 5.77 -3.44 8.00
N LEU A 48 5.48 -2.50 7.09
CA LEU A 48 4.91 -2.78 5.77
C LEU A 48 5.93 -3.44 4.84
N VAL A 49 7.21 -3.06 4.90
CA VAL A 49 8.26 -3.75 4.13
C VAL A 49 8.41 -5.20 4.62
N ILE A 50 8.47 -5.40 5.94
CA ILE A 50 8.61 -6.76 6.51
C ILE A 50 7.36 -7.60 6.23
N GLY A 51 6.17 -7.06 6.52
CA GLY A 51 4.87 -7.69 6.28
C GLY A 51 4.60 -7.94 4.80
N GLY A 52 5.00 -7.01 3.95
CA GLY A 52 4.85 -7.10 2.51
C GLY A 52 5.74 -8.17 1.89
N LEU A 53 7.00 -8.26 2.31
CA LEU A 53 7.96 -9.24 1.77
C LEU A 53 7.76 -10.65 2.32
N MET A 54 7.19 -10.81 3.52
CA MET A 54 6.89 -12.16 4.04
C MET A 54 5.79 -12.85 3.21
N VAL A 55 4.75 -12.13 2.78
CA VAL A 55 3.62 -12.70 2.03
C VAL A 55 4.05 -13.47 0.78
N PRO A 56 4.85 -12.92 -0.16
CA PRO A 56 5.30 -13.66 -1.32
C PRO A 56 6.24 -14.82 -0.95
N VAL A 57 7.05 -14.69 0.11
CA VAL A 57 7.93 -15.80 0.57
C VAL A 57 7.10 -16.99 1.03
N PHE A 58 6.13 -16.78 1.93
CA PHE A 58 5.22 -17.83 2.38
C PHE A 58 4.32 -18.33 1.23
N GLY A 59 3.87 -17.43 0.37
CA GLY A 59 3.09 -17.78 -0.82
C GLY A 59 3.82 -18.70 -1.79
N LEU A 60 5.10 -18.43 -2.08
CA LEU A 60 5.93 -19.29 -2.92
C LEU A 60 6.18 -20.66 -2.28
N ILE A 61 6.42 -20.70 -0.97
CA ILE A 61 6.55 -21.97 -0.24
C ILE A 61 5.25 -22.78 -0.32
N ALA A 62 4.10 -22.14 -0.13
CA ALA A 62 2.79 -22.79 -0.22
C ALA A 62 2.53 -23.34 -1.63
N MET A 63 2.85 -22.56 -2.67
CA MET A 63 2.72 -22.98 -4.06
C MET A 63 3.65 -24.16 -4.40
N GLY A 64 4.91 -24.10 -3.98
CA GLY A 64 5.88 -25.18 -4.12
C GLY A 64 5.71 -26.34 -3.13
N LYS A 65 4.51 -26.52 -2.54
CA LYS A 65 4.17 -27.63 -1.62
C LYS A 65 5.18 -27.82 -0.47
N GLY A 66 5.69 -26.71 0.07
CA GLY A 66 6.67 -26.68 1.15
C GLY A 66 8.09 -26.32 0.72
N SER A 67 8.38 -26.27 -0.59
CA SER A 67 9.68 -25.85 -1.12
C SER A 67 9.60 -24.50 -1.82
N PHE A 68 10.34 -23.51 -1.34
CA PHE A 68 10.44 -22.20 -1.97
C PHE A 68 10.92 -22.28 -3.43
N MET A 69 11.92 -23.13 -3.71
CA MET A 69 12.50 -23.24 -5.05
C MET A 69 11.51 -23.83 -6.06
N GLN A 70 10.71 -24.81 -5.63
CA GLN A 70 9.62 -25.35 -6.47
C GLN A 70 8.54 -24.30 -6.70
N GLY A 71 8.29 -23.41 -5.74
CA GLY A 71 7.41 -22.26 -5.93
C GLY A 71 7.91 -21.32 -7.03
N ILE A 72 9.20 -21.00 -7.05
CA ILE A 72 9.78 -20.18 -8.12
C ILE A 72 9.70 -20.89 -9.48
N GLU A 73 10.02 -22.18 -9.52
CA GLU A 73 9.88 -22.99 -10.73
C GLU A 73 8.44 -22.98 -11.24
N GLN A 74 7.46 -23.21 -10.37
CA GLN A 74 6.05 -23.18 -10.74
C GLN A 74 5.61 -21.80 -11.22
N LEU A 75 6.03 -20.72 -10.55
CA LEU A 75 5.73 -19.33 -10.95
C LEU A 75 6.26 -19.01 -12.36
N THR A 76 7.41 -19.57 -12.72
CA THR A 76 8.11 -19.26 -13.98
C THR A 76 7.76 -20.22 -15.12
N THR A 77 7.08 -21.32 -14.83
CA THR A 77 6.71 -22.35 -15.82
C THR A 77 5.22 -22.40 -16.09
N VAL A 78 4.40 -22.22 -15.05
CA VAL A 78 2.94 -22.18 -15.16
C VAL A 78 2.51 -20.73 -15.31
N HIS A 79 1.71 -20.43 -16.33
CA HIS A 79 1.27 -19.07 -16.66
C HIS A 79 2.39 -18.03 -16.76
N ALA A 80 3.56 -18.43 -17.29
CA ALA A 80 4.74 -17.59 -17.41
C ALA A 80 4.48 -16.29 -18.22
N GLU A 81 3.46 -16.28 -19.09
CA GLU A 81 3.00 -15.09 -19.80
C GLU A 81 2.59 -13.96 -18.86
N LYS A 82 2.14 -14.27 -17.64
CA LYS A 82 1.77 -13.27 -16.62
C LYS A 82 2.96 -12.54 -16.01
N LEU A 83 4.19 -13.02 -16.25
CA LEU A 83 5.43 -12.33 -15.88
C LEU A 83 5.90 -11.36 -16.96
N ASN A 84 5.22 -11.27 -18.10
CA ASN A 84 5.58 -10.36 -19.16
C ASN A 84 5.17 -8.91 -18.83
N SER A 85 6.14 -8.10 -18.41
CA SER A 85 5.96 -6.68 -18.09
C SER A 85 5.94 -5.76 -19.33
N VAL A 86 6.13 -6.28 -20.55
CA VAL A 86 6.13 -5.47 -21.78
C VAL A 86 4.70 -5.17 -22.24
N GLY A 87 3.80 -6.14 -22.07
CA GLY A 87 2.40 -6.07 -22.51
C GLY A 87 2.23 -6.04 -24.04
N GLY A 88 1.04 -6.43 -24.49
CA GLY A 88 0.60 -6.38 -25.89
C GLY A 88 -0.30 -5.17 -26.20
N PRO A 89 -0.70 -4.99 -27.47
CA PRO A 89 -1.54 -3.86 -27.90
C PRO A 89 -2.94 -3.82 -27.26
N THR A 90 -3.42 -4.96 -26.79
CA THR A 90 -4.74 -5.11 -26.15
C THR A 90 -4.68 -5.01 -24.63
N ASP A 91 -3.48 -4.99 -24.05
CA ASP A 91 -3.35 -4.89 -22.60
C ASP A 91 -3.66 -3.45 -22.17
N PRO A 92 -4.27 -3.25 -20.98
CA PRO A 92 -4.58 -1.90 -20.49
C PRO A 92 -3.36 -0.99 -20.33
N LEU A 93 -2.17 -1.58 -20.16
CA LEU A 93 -0.94 -0.86 -19.81
C LEU A 93 0.30 -1.43 -20.54
N PRO A 94 0.42 -1.26 -21.87
CA PRO A 94 1.62 -1.66 -22.60
C PRO A 94 2.82 -0.80 -22.21
N ILE A 95 4.04 -1.30 -22.42
CA ILE A 95 5.29 -0.60 -22.04
C ILE A 95 5.40 0.80 -22.67
N GLY A 96 4.86 1.01 -23.88
CA GLY A 96 4.82 2.32 -24.51
C GLY A 96 4.03 3.36 -23.71
N ALA A 97 2.95 2.93 -23.02
CA ALA A 97 2.20 3.79 -22.10
C ALA A 97 3.04 4.17 -20.88
N ALA A 98 3.97 3.30 -20.46
CA ALA A 98 4.88 3.57 -19.37
C ALA A 98 5.77 4.78 -19.65
N PHE A 99 6.25 4.94 -20.89
CA PHE A 99 7.14 6.03 -21.31
C PHE A 99 6.41 7.27 -21.85
N THR A 100 5.08 7.26 -21.88
CA THR A 100 4.28 8.38 -22.39
C THR A 100 3.36 8.92 -21.29
N GLY A 101 2.14 8.37 -21.18
CA GLY A 101 1.14 8.83 -20.23
C GLY A 101 1.53 8.61 -18.77
N LEU A 102 2.14 7.46 -18.43
CA LEU A 102 2.50 7.18 -17.03
C LEU A 102 3.61 8.06 -16.51
N ILE A 103 4.56 8.53 -17.34
CA ILE A 103 5.57 9.50 -16.89
C ILE A 103 4.86 10.77 -16.41
N LEU A 104 3.93 11.30 -17.20
CA LEU A 104 3.18 12.51 -16.84
C LEU A 104 2.36 12.32 -15.56
N VAL A 105 1.65 11.20 -15.44
CA VAL A 105 0.85 10.86 -14.25
C VAL A 105 1.74 10.73 -13.02
N ASN A 106 2.89 10.05 -13.13
CA ASN A 106 3.82 9.89 -12.02
C ASN A 106 4.47 11.23 -11.64
N THR A 107 4.91 12.04 -12.60
CA THR A 107 5.47 13.37 -12.31
C THR A 107 4.44 14.24 -11.61
N PHE A 108 3.19 14.29 -12.08
CA PHE A 108 2.12 14.97 -11.38
C PHE A 108 1.95 14.42 -9.96
N TYR A 109 1.77 13.12 -9.80
CA TYR A 109 1.55 12.49 -8.50
C TYR A 109 2.68 12.79 -7.51
N TRP A 110 3.95 12.65 -7.90
CA TRP A 110 5.09 12.82 -6.99
C TRP A 110 5.48 14.28 -6.74
N CYS A 111 5.30 15.16 -7.74
CA CYS A 111 5.76 16.55 -7.66
C CYS A 111 4.65 17.54 -7.27
N THR A 112 3.38 17.19 -7.37
CA THR A 112 2.26 18.11 -7.07
C THR A 112 1.34 17.61 -5.97
N ASN A 113 1.43 16.35 -5.55
CA ASN A 113 0.65 15.86 -4.41
C ASN A 113 1.14 16.52 -3.12
N GLN A 114 0.28 17.34 -2.54
CA GLN A 114 0.59 18.13 -1.35
C GLN A 114 1.07 17.27 -0.18
N GLY A 115 0.51 16.08 0.03
CA GLY A 115 0.90 15.21 1.14
C GLY A 115 2.30 14.61 1.01
N ILE A 116 2.80 14.51 -0.23
CA ILE A 116 4.15 14.03 -0.53
C ILE A 116 5.13 15.20 -0.45
N VAL A 117 4.85 16.27 -1.20
CA VAL A 117 5.73 17.45 -1.30
C VAL A 117 5.92 18.09 0.07
N GLN A 118 4.87 18.23 0.88
CA GLN A 118 4.98 18.78 2.24
C GLN A 118 5.95 18.01 3.12
N ARG A 119 5.94 16.67 3.07
CA ARG A 119 6.85 15.84 3.87
C ARG A 119 8.30 16.04 3.44
N THR A 120 8.55 16.18 2.14
CA THR A 120 9.90 16.48 1.63
C THR A 120 10.36 17.89 2.01
N LEU A 121 9.48 18.90 1.91
CA LEU A 121 9.80 20.29 2.27
C LEU A 121 9.92 20.51 3.78
N ALA A 122 9.27 19.68 4.60
CA ALA A 122 9.41 19.69 6.06
C ALA A 122 10.73 19.06 6.56
N SER A 123 11.59 18.60 5.66
CA SER A 123 12.92 18.10 6.00
C SER A 123 13.83 19.20 6.58
N LYS A 124 14.85 18.78 7.34
CA LYS A 124 15.78 19.71 8.01
C LYS A 124 16.60 20.54 7.04
N SER A 125 16.88 20.02 5.85
CA SER A 125 17.65 20.68 4.80
C SER A 125 17.34 20.04 3.45
N LEU A 126 17.65 20.74 2.36
CA LEU A 126 17.49 20.21 1.00
C LEU A 126 18.19 18.85 0.82
N ALA A 127 19.40 18.72 1.36
CA ALA A 127 20.17 17.48 1.28
C ALA A 127 19.46 16.31 1.98
N GLU A 128 18.85 16.54 3.15
CA GLU A 128 18.08 15.52 3.86
C GLU A 128 16.77 15.17 3.12
N GLY A 129 16.10 16.17 2.53
CA GLY A 129 14.93 15.95 1.67
C GLY A 129 15.24 15.09 0.44
N GLN A 130 16.38 15.34 -0.23
CA GLN A 130 16.84 14.56 -1.38
C GLN A 130 17.19 13.11 -0.99
N LYS A 131 17.88 12.89 0.14
CA LYS A 131 18.14 11.54 0.66
C LYS A 131 16.84 10.79 0.95
N GLY A 132 15.86 11.46 1.56
CA GLY A 132 14.54 10.90 1.81
C GLY A 132 13.84 10.48 0.52
N ALA A 133 13.83 11.35 -0.50
CA ALA A 133 13.25 11.04 -1.81
C ALA A 133 13.94 9.86 -2.51
N LEU A 134 15.27 9.79 -2.47
CA LEU A 134 16.04 8.66 -3.01
C LEU A 134 15.73 7.36 -2.27
N LEU A 135 15.63 7.40 -0.93
CA LEU A 135 15.23 6.24 -0.13
C LEU A 135 13.83 5.76 -0.53
N THR A 136 12.87 6.68 -0.71
CA THR A 136 11.53 6.33 -1.21
C THR A 136 11.59 5.68 -2.58
N ALA A 137 12.41 6.18 -3.50
CA ALA A 137 12.57 5.59 -4.83
C ALA A 137 13.12 4.15 -4.76
N VAL A 138 14.09 3.89 -3.88
CA VAL A 138 14.62 2.54 -3.65
C VAL A 138 13.56 1.62 -3.06
N LEU A 139 12.83 2.07 -2.03
CA LEU A 139 11.76 1.27 -1.42
C LEU A 139 10.63 0.96 -2.41
N LYS A 140 10.32 1.88 -3.32
CA LYS A 140 9.32 1.69 -4.38
C LYS A 140 9.67 0.59 -5.37
N MET A 141 10.95 0.26 -5.53
CA MET A 141 11.36 -0.90 -6.34
C MET A 141 10.90 -2.23 -5.74
N LEU A 142 10.51 -2.26 -4.46
CA LEU A 142 9.96 -3.44 -3.81
C LEU A 142 8.47 -3.63 -4.08
N ASP A 143 7.76 -2.62 -4.58
CA ASP A 143 6.30 -2.68 -4.80
C ASP A 143 5.87 -3.88 -5.68
N PRO A 144 6.56 -4.24 -6.79
CA PRO A 144 6.21 -5.43 -7.55
C PRO A 144 6.33 -6.73 -6.73
N LEU A 145 7.31 -6.80 -5.82
CA LEU A 145 7.48 -7.96 -4.95
C LEU A 145 6.44 -7.99 -3.84
N VAL A 146 6.08 -6.83 -3.29
CA VAL A 146 5.18 -6.71 -2.15
C VAL A 146 3.71 -6.71 -2.56
N LEU A 147 3.36 -6.24 -3.76
CA LEU A 147 1.95 -6.05 -4.19
C LEU A 147 1.59 -6.93 -5.38
N VAL A 148 2.42 -6.92 -6.44
CA VAL A 148 2.10 -7.62 -7.69
C VAL A 148 2.31 -9.12 -7.56
N LEU A 149 3.45 -9.54 -7.02
CA LEU A 149 3.83 -10.93 -6.89
C LEU A 149 2.84 -11.73 -6.00
N PRO A 150 2.38 -11.22 -4.84
CA PRO A 150 1.29 -11.84 -4.09
C PRO A 150 0.00 -12.01 -4.90
N GLY A 151 -0.38 -11.02 -5.70
CA GLY A 151 -1.54 -11.14 -6.60
C GLY A 151 -1.37 -12.27 -7.61
N LEU A 152 -0.16 -12.43 -8.17
CA LEU A 152 0.15 -13.50 -9.11
C LEU A 152 0.18 -14.88 -8.43
N ILE A 153 0.73 -14.98 -7.22
CA ILE A 153 0.71 -16.23 -6.44
C ILE A 153 -0.74 -16.59 -6.08
N ALA A 154 -1.53 -15.61 -5.65
CA ALA A 154 -2.95 -15.81 -5.35
C ALA A 154 -3.72 -16.28 -6.58
N PHE A 155 -3.41 -15.77 -7.78
CA PHE A 155 -3.98 -16.28 -9.03
C PHE A 155 -3.67 -17.78 -9.22
N HIS A 156 -2.43 -18.22 -8.98
CA HIS A 156 -2.07 -19.63 -9.09
C HIS A 156 -2.76 -20.53 -8.05
N LEU A 157 -2.95 -20.03 -6.83
CA LEU A 157 -3.50 -20.81 -5.72
C LEU A 157 -5.03 -20.77 -5.65
N TYR A 158 -5.68 -19.70 -6.14
CA TYR A 158 -7.10 -19.45 -5.99
C TYR A 158 -7.72 -19.00 -7.33
N GLN A 159 -8.29 -19.97 -8.06
CA GLN A 159 -8.87 -19.73 -9.40
C GLN A 159 -10.29 -19.12 -9.34
N ASP A 160 -11.02 -19.31 -8.22
CA ASP A 160 -12.42 -18.92 -8.07
C ASP A 160 -12.63 -17.82 -7.02
N LEU A 161 -11.91 -16.70 -7.14
CA LEU A 161 -12.13 -15.55 -6.27
C LEU A 161 -13.33 -14.72 -6.74
N PRO A 162 -14.29 -14.37 -5.84
CA PRO A 162 -15.46 -13.57 -6.22
C PRO A 162 -15.11 -12.18 -6.78
N LYS A 163 -13.97 -11.61 -6.34
CA LYS A 163 -13.45 -10.29 -6.74
C LYS A 163 -11.92 -10.34 -6.77
N ALA A 164 -11.32 -9.66 -7.74
CA ALA A 164 -9.86 -9.59 -7.87
C ALA A 164 -9.18 -9.01 -6.63
N ASP A 165 -9.79 -8.00 -5.99
CA ASP A 165 -9.25 -7.34 -4.80
C ASP A 165 -9.17 -8.26 -3.56
N MET A 166 -9.84 -9.42 -3.60
CA MET A 166 -9.77 -10.43 -2.55
C MET A 166 -8.52 -11.32 -2.66
N ALA A 167 -7.75 -11.23 -3.75
CA ALA A 167 -6.58 -12.08 -3.96
C ALA A 167 -5.53 -11.89 -2.85
N TYR A 168 -5.20 -10.65 -2.54
CA TYR A 168 -4.18 -10.35 -1.53
C TYR A 168 -4.64 -10.75 -0.12
N PRO A 169 -5.84 -10.35 0.37
CA PRO A 169 -6.31 -10.78 1.69
C PRO A 169 -6.47 -12.30 1.81
N THR A 170 -6.96 -12.98 0.79
CA THR A 170 -7.11 -14.44 0.81
C THR A 170 -5.77 -15.14 0.91
N LEU A 171 -4.76 -14.69 0.15
CA LEU A 171 -3.42 -15.25 0.25
C LEU A 171 -2.85 -15.08 1.65
N VAL A 172 -2.88 -13.86 2.21
CA VAL A 172 -2.39 -13.57 3.56
C VAL A 172 -2.98 -14.53 4.60
N ASN A 173 -4.30 -14.71 4.58
CA ASN A 173 -4.99 -15.55 5.58
C ASN A 173 -4.64 -17.03 5.46
N ASN A 174 -4.33 -17.51 4.26
CA ASN A 174 -4.11 -18.91 4.00
C ASN A 174 -2.63 -19.34 4.08
N VAL A 175 -1.69 -18.42 3.85
CA VAL A 175 -0.25 -18.74 3.81
C VAL A 175 0.52 -18.28 5.04
N LEU A 176 0.03 -17.26 5.77
CA LEU A 176 0.71 -16.79 6.97
C LEU A 176 0.20 -17.52 8.22
N PRO A 177 1.09 -17.83 9.18
CA PRO A 177 0.71 -18.23 10.53
C PRO A 177 -0.16 -17.17 11.21
N VAL A 178 -1.09 -17.61 12.08
CA VAL A 178 -2.07 -16.73 12.77
C VAL A 178 -1.45 -15.46 13.39
N PRO A 179 -0.31 -15.52 14.12
CA PRO A 179 0.30 -14.30 14.68
C PRO A 179 0.75 -13.30 13.61
N LEU A 180 1.23 -13.79 12.46
CA LEU A 180 1.70 -12.94 11.36
C LEU A 180 0.53 -12.34 10.57
N VAL A 181 -0.62 -13.02 10.49
CA VAL A 181 -1.86 -12.44 9.96
C VAL A 181 -2.28 -11.22 10.80
N GLY A 182 -2.26 -11.35 12.13
CA GLY A 182 -2.56 -10.24 13.04
C GLY A 182 -1.57 -9.09 12.91
N PHE A 183 -0.27 -9.38 12.85
CA PHE A 183 0.77 -8.38 12.59
C PHE A 183 0.53 -7.64 11.27
N PHE A 184 0.30 -8.38 10.18
CA PHE A 184 0.06 -7.80 8.86
C PHE A 184 -1.20 -6.93 8.85
N GLY A 185 -2.29 -7.39 9.47
CA GLY A 185 -3.51 -6.61 9.63
C GLY A 185 -3.30 -5.32 10.41
N ALA A 186 -2.53 -5.35 11.50
CA ALA A 186 -2.20 -4.16 12.28
C ALA A 186 -1.39 -3.14 11.47
N VAL A 187 -0.39 -3.59 10.72
CA VAL A 187 0.43 -2.74 9.83
C VAL A 187 -0.42 -2.11 8.72
N LEU A 188 -1.34 -2.88 8.11
CA LEU A 188 -2.27 -2.35 7.12
C LEU A 188 -3.19 -1.28 7.71
N CYS A 189 -3.77 -1.52 8.89
CA CYS A 189 -4.57 -0.52 9.59
C CYS A 189 -3.76 0.76 9.85
N GLY A 190 -2.51 0.63 10.30
CA GLY A 190 -1.59 1.74 10.45
C GLY A 190 -1.35 2.49 9.14
N ALA A 191 -1.22 1.78 8.01
CA ALA A 191 -0.98 2.38 6.70
C ALA A 191 -2.20 3.17 6.19
N VAL A 192 -3.40 2.65 6.46
CA VAL A 192 -4.67 3.34 6.16
C VAL A 192 -4.79 4.62 6.98
N ILE A 193 -4.53 4.56 8.29
CA ILE A 193 -4.56 5.73 9.17
C ILE A 193 -3.52 6.78 8.74
N SER A 194 -2.30 6.34 8.43
CA SER A 194 -1.23 7.20 7.90
C SER A 194 -1.64 7.94 6.63
N THR A 195 -2.24 7.23 5.69
CA THR A 195 -2.73 7.79 4.42
C THR A 195 -3.86 8.79 4.66
N PHE A 196 -4.85 8.42 5.47
CA PHE A 196 -5.98 9.26 5.85
C PHE A 196 -5.52 10.58 6.50
N ASN A 197 -4.58 10.50 7.45
CA ASN A 197 -4.02 11.69 8.12
C ASN A 197 -3.22 12.56 7.16
N GLY A 198 -2.47 11.94 6.24
CA GLY A 198 -1.78 12.66 5.16
C GLY A 198 -2.74 13.49 4.30
N PHE A 199 -3.88 12.91 3.91
CA PHE A 199 -4.93 13.62 3.17
C PHE A 199 -5.57 14.74 4.01
N LEU A 200 -5.93 14.45 5.25
CA LEU A 200 -6.57 15.42 6.15
C LEU A 200 -5.67 16.64 6.39
N ASN A 201 -4.38 16.42 6.64
CA ASN A 201 -3.40 17.49 6.82
C ASN A 201 -3.19 18.30 5.53
N SER A 202 -3.12 17.61 4.38
CA SER A 202 -2.97 18.26 3.07
C SER A 202 -4.16 19.16 2.74
N ALA A 203 -5.38 18.64 2.91
CA ALA A 203 -6.62 19.39 2.70
C ALA A 203 -6.73 20.58 3.66
N SER A 204 -6.41 20.38 4.94
CA SER A 204 -6.41 21.45 5.95
C SER A 204 -5.40 22.54 5.62
N THR A 205 -4.23 22.19 5.09
CA THR A 205 -3.22 23.18 4.67
C THR A 205 -3.67 23.94 3.42
N LEU A 206 -4.19 23.25 2.42
CA LEU A 206 -4.70 23.87 1.20
C LEU A 206 -5.85 24.84 1.52
N PHE A 207 -6.76 24.46 2.41
CA PHE A 207 -7.82 25.35 2.87
C PHE A 207 -7.27 26.53 3.67
N SER A 208 -6.49 26.29 4.71
CA SER A 208 -6.02 27.36 5.61
C SER A 208 -5.10 28.36 4.91
N MET A 209 -4.12 27.90 4.14
CA MET A 209 -3.13 28.78 3.49
C MET A 209 -3.57 29.22 2.10
N GLY A 210 -4.27 28.35 1.35
CA GLY A 210 -4.67 28.63 -0.03
C GLY A 210 -5.97 29.42 -0.14
N ILE A 211 -6.91 29.24 0.78
CA ILE A 211 -8.22 29.89 0.75
C ILE A 211 -8.33 30.90 1.90
N TYR A 212 -8.25 30.43 3.15
CA TYR A 212 -8.54 31.27 4.32
C TYR A 212 -7.58 32.46 4.40
N ARG A 213 -6.26 32.22 4.42
CA ARG A 213 -5.23 33.27 4.50
C ARG A 213 -5.11 34.16 3.25
N ARG A 214 -5.67 33.72 2.11
CA ARG A 214 -5.47 34.41 0.83
C ARG A 214 -6.70 35.21 0.41
N ILE A 215 -7.88 34.72 0.75
CA ILE A 215 -9.16 35.24 0.28
C ILE A 215 -10.00 35.81 1.43
N ILE A 216 -9.90 35.23 2.65
CA ILE A 216 -10.80 35.57 3.76
C ILE A 216 -10.13 36.56 4.74
N ASN A 217 -8.91 36.27 5.20
CA ASN A 217 -8.12 37.05 6.16
C ASN A 217 -6.64 36.96 5.81
#